data_AF-A0A7J4NNV6-F1
#
_entry.id   AF-A0A7J4NNV6-F1
#
_cell.length_a   1.000
_cell.length_b   1.000
_cell.length_c   1.000
_cell.angle_alpha   90.00
_cell.angle_beta   90.00
_cell.angle_gamma   90.00
#
_symmetry.space_group_name_H-M   'P 1'
#
loop_
_entity.id
_entity.type
_entity.pdbx_description
1 polymer ?
#
loop_
_entity_poly.entity_id
_entity_poly.type
_entity_poly.pdbx_seq_one_letter_code
_entity_poly.pdbx_strand_id
1 'polypeptide(L)'
;MSDDSPIVMGIWGPPHPHPLLAPEKNAGWGKLRAAYEQLRERIEESDADAIIVYSTTWPSVIGHQVQCRENPEWTHVDDDFHALG
;
A
#
# COMPACT_ATOMS: atom_id res chain seq x y z
N MET A 1 24.38 16.41 -9.04
CA MET A 1 23.27 15.45 -9.07
C MET A 1 22.50 15.77 -10.32
N SER A 2 22.29 14.82 -11.22
CA SER A 2 21.56 15.06 -12.46
C SER A 2 20.14 15.53 -12.12
N ASP A 3 19.68 16.61 -12.77
CA ASP A 3 18.35 17.22 -12.55
C ASP A 3 17.18 16.32 -12.96
N ASP A 4 17.44 15.15 -13.57
CA ASP A 4 16.42 14.16 -13.93
C ASP A 4 16.46 12.98 -12.93
N SER A 5 15.60 13.04 -11.91
CA SER A 5 15.34 11.92 -11.02
C SER A 5 14.26 11.03 -11.64
N PRO A 6 14.47 9.71 -11.78
CA PRO A 6 13.42 8.80 -12.26
C PRO A 6 12.27 8.62 -11.25
N ILE A 7 12.41 9.15 -10.03
CA ILE A 7 11.40 9.07 -8.98
C ILE A 7 10.48 10.29 -9.04
N VAL A 8 9.23 10.07 -9.42
CA VAL A 8 8.20 11.11 -9.54
C VAL A 8 7.41 11.35 -8.26
N MET A 9 7.36 10.36 -7.35
CA MET A 9 6.58 10.45 -6.12
C MET A 9 7.11 9.51 -5.03
N GLY A 10 7.00 9.95 -3.77
CA GLY A 10 7.23 9.13 -2.58
C GLY A 10 6.02 9.16 -1.66
N ILE A 11 5.67 8.01 -1.09
CA ILE A 11 4.48 7.82 -0.24
C ILE A 11 4.87 7.01 0.99
N TRP A 12 4.26 7.35 2.13
CA TRP A 12 4.28 6.53 3.32
C TRP A 12 2.84 6.34 3.82
N GLY A 13 2.45 5.09 4.05
CA GLY A 13 1.09 4.73 4.43
C GLY A 13 1.04 3.55 5.40
N PRO A 14 0.04 3.50 6.31
CA PRO A 14 -0.10 2.40 7.26
C PRO A 14 -0.54 1.10 6.56
N PRO A 15 -0.02 -0.08 6.99
CA PRO A 15 -0.37 -1.36 6.37
C PRO A 15 -1.70 -1.95 6.88
N HIS A 16 -2.25 -1.40 7.97
CA HIS A 16 -3.38 -2.01 8.68
C HIS A 16 -4.68 -1.97 7.86
N PRO A 17 -5.55 -2.99 7.99
CA PRO A 17 -6.72 -3.16 7.12
C PRO A 17 -7.89 -2.22 7.44
N HIS A 18 -7.89 -1.56 8.60
CA HIS A 18 -9.03 -0.75 9.08
C HIS A 18 -9.54 0.33 8.11
N PRO A 19 -8.69 1.12 7.43
CA PRO A 19 -9.16 2.08 6.44
C PRO A 19 -9.89 1.41 5.27
N LEU A 20 -9.55 0.18 4.92
CA LEU A 20 -10.20 -0.58 3.85
C LEU A 20 -11.48 -1.26 4.32
N LEU A 21 -11.43 -1.99 5.45
CA LEU A 21 -12.48 -2.93 5.87
C LEU A 21 -13.49 -2.34 6.87
N ALA A 22 -13.14 -1.28 7.60
CA ALA A 22 -14.02 -0.69 8.62
C ALA A 22 -13.93 0.84 8.75
N PRO A 23 -13.87 1.61 7.65
CA PRO A 23 -13.66 3.07 7.72
C PRO A 23 -14.73 3.82 8.53
N GLU A 24 -15.94 3.27 8.61
CA GLU A 24 -17.09 3.84 9.33
C GLU A 24 -17.00 3.70 10.86
N LYS A 25 -16.21 2.74 11.36
CA LYS A 25 -16.11 2.47 12.80
C LYS A 25 -15.26 3.49 13.56
N ASN A 26 -14.45 4.28 12.86
CA ASN A 26 -13.64 5.33 13.45
C ASN A 26 -13.42 6.48 12.45
N ALA A 27 -13.70 7.71 12.88
CA ALA A 27 -13.56 8.89 12.01
C ALA A 27 -12.13 9.08 11.45
N GLY A 28 -11.10 8.66 12.19
CA GLY A 28 -9.72 8.66 11.71
C GLY A 28 -9.47 7.65 10.59
N TRP A 29 -10.04 6.45 10.69
CA TRP A 29 -9.95 5.44 9.63
C TRP A 29 -10.67 5.89 8.36
N GLY A 30 -11.85 6.52 8.50
CA GLY A 30 -12.55 7.14 7.38
C GLY A 30 -11.74 8.25 6.68
N LYS A 31 -11.03 9.09 7.45
CA LYS A 31 -10.12 10.10 6.88
C LYS A 31 -8.94 9.46 6.13
N LEU A 32 -8.36 8.40 6.68
CA LEU A 32 -7.30 7.64 5.99
C LEU A 32 -7.82 7.01 4.71
N ARG A 33 -9.04 6.44 4.72
CA ARG A 33 -9.66 5.90 3.51
C ARG A 33 -9.78 6.98 2.43
N ALA A 34 -10.30 8.15 2.79
CA ALA A 34 -10.40 9.27 1.85
C ALA A 34 -9.02 9.73 1.32
N ALA A 35 -7.97 9.68 2.16
CA ALA A 35 -6.61 9.97 1.72
C ALA A 35 -6.05 8.93 0.75
N TYR A 36 -6.39 7.65 0.92
CA TYR A 36 -6.05 6.60 -0.05
C TYR A 36 -6.77 6.78 -1.38
N GLU A 37 -8.03 7.24 -1.40
CA GLU A 37 -8.73 7.58 -2.65
C GLU A 37 -8.05 8.75 -3.39
N GLN A 38 -7.65 9.81 -2.67
CA GLN A 38 -6.87 10.90 -3.27
C GLN A 38 -5.49 10.42 -3.76
N LEU A 39 -4.87 9.49 -3.04
CA LEU A 39 -3.60 8.91 -3.45
C LEU A 39 -3.73 8.12 -4.75
N ARG A 40 -4.83 7.39 -4.91
CA ARG A 40 -5.14 6.66 -6.14
C ARG A 40 -5.17 7.62 -7.33
N GLU A 41 -5.92 8.72 -7.24
CA GLU A 41 -5.98 9.75 -8.29
C GLU A 41 -4.58 10.27 -8.63
N ARG A 42 -3.78 10.60 -7.60
CA ARG A 42 -2.40 11.07 -7.80
C ARG A 42 -1.48 10.06 -8.46
N ILE A 43 -1.65 8.75 -8.19
CA ILE A 43 -0.89 7.69 -8.85
C ILE A 43 -1.30 7.60 -10.33
N GLU A 44 -2.61 7.61 -10.61
CA GLU A 44 -3.16 7.58 -11.98
C GLU A 44 -2.66 8.79 -12.81
N GLU A 45 -2.43 9.94 -12.18
CA GLU A 45 -1.92 11.17 -12.81
C GLU A 45 -0.38 11.31 -12.82
N SER A 46 0.37 10.38 -12.21
CA SER A 46 1.81 10.56 -11.96
C SER A 46 2.76 10.21 -13.12
N ASP A 47 2.24 9.68 -14.23
CA ASP A 47 3.02 9.13 -15.35
C ASP A 47 4.06 8.05 -14.93
N ALA A 48 3.91 7.45 -13.75
CA ALA A 48 4.84 6.44 -13.25
C ALA A 48 4.66 5.09 -13.99
N ASP A 49 5.75 4.54 -14.50
CA ASP A 49 5.74 3.22 -15.15
C ASP A 49 5.63 2.04 -14.16
N ALA A 50 6.07 2.24 -12.92
CA ALA A 50 6.13 1.19 -11.90
C ALA A 50 5.99 1.75 -10.49
N ILE A 51 5.47 0.92 -9.58
CA ILE A 51 5.39 1.19 -8.14
C ILE A 51 6.32 0.23 -7.40
N ILE A 52 7.25 0.78 -6.63
CA ILE A 52 8.12 -0.01 -5.74
C ILE A 52 7.50 0.03 -4.34
N VAL A 53 7.07 -1.14 -3.85
CA VAL A 53 6.47 -1.29 -2.53
C VAL A 53 7.46 -1.97 -1.58
N TYR A 54 7.76 -1.31 -0.46
CA TYR A 54 8.50 -1.89 0.66
C TYR A 54 7.56 -1.97 1.87
N SER A 55 7.35 -3.17 2.39
CA SER A 55 6.46 -3.39 3.53
C SER A 55 7.21 -3.94 4.73
N THR A 56 6.94 -3.37 5.91
CA THR A 56 7.39 -3.93 7.19
C THR A 56 6.64 -5.21 7.55
N THR A 57 5.51 -5.50 6.90
CA THR A 57 4.71 -6.72 7.12
C THR A 57 5.10 -7.88 6.19
N TRP A 58 6.14 -7.71 5.37
CA TRP A 58 6.69 -8.80 4.56
C TRP A 58 8.08 -9.20 5.08
N PRO A 59 8.14 -10.04 6.13
CA PRO A 59 9.41 -10.40 6.75
C PRO A 59 10.25 -11.31 5.85
N SER A 60 11.56 -11.05 5.82
CA SER A 60 12.56 -11.96 5.26
C SER A 60 13.70 -12.15 6.25
N VAL A 61 14.09 -13.40 6.48
CA VAL A 61 15.21 -13.76 7.38
C VAL A 61 16.53 -13.88 6.62
N ILE A 62 16.48 -14.28 5.35
CA ILE A 62 17.67 -14.51 4.52
C ILE A 62 17.53 -13.71 3.22
N GLY A 63 18.33 -12.66 3.11
CA GLY A 63 18.36 -11.79 1.94
C GLY A 63 17.06 -11.01 1.73
N HIS A 64 16.95 -10.38 0.55
CA HIS A 64 15.75 -9.68 0.13
C HIS A 64 14.92 -10.57 -0.79
N GLN A 65 13.61 -10.54 -0.59
CA GLN A 65 12.65 -11.26 -1.43
C GLN A 65 11.96 -10.27 -2.38
N VAL A 66 11.60 -10.76 -3.57
CA VAL A 66 10.90 -10.00 -4.60
C VAL A 66 9.74 -10.85 -5.11
N GLN A 67 8.59 -10.21 -5.36
CA GLN A 67 7.40 -10.90 -5.87
C GLN A 67 7.49 -10.91 -7.38
N CYS A 68 7.60 -12.12 -7.95
CA CYS A 68 7.79 -12.32 -9.39
C CYS A 68 6.57 -12.98 -10.06
N ARG A 69 5.50 -13.25 -9.31
CA ARG A 69 4.23 -13.68 -9.91
C ARG A 69 3.58 -12.49 -10.62
N GLU A 70 3.22 -12.67 -11.89
CA GLU A 70 2.71 -11.60 -12.77
C GLU A 70 1.36 -11.04 -12.30
N ASN A 71 0.39 -11.91 -12.04
CA ASN A 71 -0.95 -11.53 -11.56
C ASN A 71 -1.35 -12.44 -10.39
N PRO A 72 -0.75 -12.25 -9.20
CA PRO A 72 -1.02 -13.12 -8.08
C PRO A 72 -2.39 -12.77 -7.47
N GLU A 73 -3.24 -13.77 -7.32
CA GLU A 73 -4.58 -13.64 -6.72
C GLU A 73 -4.70 -14.56 -5.50
N TRP A 74 -5.21 -14.01 -4.40
CA TRP A 74 -5.53 -14.75 -3.19
C TRP A 74 -6.50 -13.95 -2.31
N THR A 75 -7.15 -14.63 -1.37
CA THR A 75 -7.85 -13.98 -0.25
C THR A 75 -6.97 -14.07 0.98
N HIS A 76 -6.67 -12.93 1.60
CA HIS A 76 -5.90 -12.86 2.84
C HIS A 76 -6.77 -12.33 3.96
N VAL A 77 -6.73 -13.02 5.09
CA VAL A 77 -7.31 -12.61 6.36
C VAL A 77 -6.15 -12.18 7.24
N ASP A 78 -6.20 -10.96 7.77
CA ASP A 78 -5.15 -10.43 8.63
C ASP A 78 -5.09 -11.23 9.95
N ASP A 79 -3.89 -11.66 10.35
CA ASP A 79 -3.73 -12.52 11.54
C ASP A 79 -4.12 -11.80 12.84
N ASP A 80 -3.83 -10.50 12.95
CA ASP A 80 -4.13 -9.67 14.13
C ASP A 80 -5.59 -9.16 14.11
N PHE A 81 -6.17 -8.98 12.92
CA PHE A 81 -7.50 -8.37 12.72
C PHE A 81 -8.49 -9.28 11.97
N HIS A 82 -8.37 -10.59 12.14
CA HIS A 82 -9.20 -11.61 11.47
C HIS A 82 -10.71 -11.41 11.61
N ALA A 83 -11.17 -10.76 12.68
CA ALA A 83 -12.59 -10.45 12.87
C ALA A 83 -13.16 -9.44 11.84
N LEU A 84 -12.31 -8.79 11.04
CA LEU A 84 -12.72 -7.86 9.98
C LEU A 84 -13.01 -8.54 8.64
N GLY A 85 -12.64 -9.81 8.46
CA GLY A 85 -12.84 -10.56 7.21
C GLY A 85 -11.64 -11.41 6.86
#